data_AF-A0A938HAX2-F1
#
_entry.id   AF-A0A938HAX2-F1
#
_cell.length_a   1.000
_cell.length_b   1.000
_cell.length_c   1.000
_cell.angle_alpha   90.00
_cell.angle_beta   90.00
_cell.angle_gamma   90.00
#
_symmetry.space_group_name_H-M   'P 1'
#
loop_
_entity.id
_entity.type
_entity.pdbx_description
1 polymer ?
#
loop_
_entity_poly.entity_id
_entity_poly.type
_entity_poly.pdbx_seq_one_letter_code
_entity_poly.pdbx_strand_id
1 'polypeptide(L)'
;KHGIRDDKGKFFADNHERMIFFSKGVLETIVKLGWAPDIVHCNGWMTSLIPLYIRRYYRHTAVFGQTKVVYSVHPPQFNEKLGKDLVAKAKIEMVSESDLESLGTLEEKALHELAIAHADAVSYQESVVEAYPHLDPAVPHTVFSYGNLVEAHQGLYQNILQAVSETVNS
;
A
#
# COMPACT_ATOMS: atom_id res chain seq x y z
N LYS A 1 23.54 6.90 -2.75
CA LYS A 1 22.17 6.43 -3.11
C LYS A 1 21.20 7.27 -2.27
N HIS A 2 20.76 8.40 -2.81
CA HIS A 2 20.08 9.49 -2.06
C HIS A 2 18.58 9.48 -2.35
N GLY A 3 17.85 8.53 -1.77
CA GLY A 3 16.39 8.41 -1.97
C GLY A 3 15.60 9.35 -1.06
N ILE A 4 15.80 9.17 0.25
CA ILE A 4 15.01 9.82 1.32
C ILE A 4 15.81 10.81 2.18
N ARG A 5 17.11 10.92 1.91
CA ARG A 5 18.06 11.78 2.62
C ARG A 5 18.97 12.51 1.63
N ASP A 6 19.43 13.69 2.02
CA ASP A 6 20.45 14.44 1.28
C ASP A 6 21.85 13.79 1.40
N ASP A 7 22.84 14.39 0.75
CA ASP A 7 24.22 13.91 0.76
C ASP A 7 24.87 13.93 2.15
N LYS A 8 24.27 14.66 3.09
CA LYS A 8 24.71 14.77 4.49
C LYS A 8 23.89 13.86 5.42
N GLY A 9 22.99 13.03 4.87
CA GLY A 9 22.15 12.11 5.64
C GLY A 9 20.91 12.77 6.27
N LYS A 10 20.62 14.04 5.98
CA LYS A 10 19.43 14.73 6.50
C LYS A 10 18.17 14.22 5.81
N PHE A 11 17.18 13.80 6.60
CA PHE A 11 15.88 13.39 6.10
C PHE A 11 15.18 14.54 5.37
N PHE A 12 14.70 14.27 4.16
CA PHE A 12 13.99 15.27 3.37
C PHE A 12 12.63 15.59 3.99
N ALA A 13 12.38 16.88 4.24
CA ALA A 13 11.11 17.33 4.82
C ALA A 13 9.91 17.03 3.91
N ASP A 14 10.12 16.99 2.60
CA ASP A 14 9.11 16.76 1.56
C ASP A 14 8.93 15.28 1.18
N ASN A 15 9.53 14.32 1.91
CA ASN A 15 9.37 12.88 1.61
C ASN A 15 7.90 12.43 1.52
N HIS A 16 7.05 12.99 2.38
CA HIS A 16 5.62 12.73 2.36
C HIS A 16 4.93 13.27 1.10
N GLU A 17 5.36 14.43 0.59
CA GLU A 17 4.86 15.01 -0.66
C GLU A 17 5.26 14.16 -1.86
N ARG A 18 6.50 13.66 -1.87
CA ARG A 18 6.99 12.74 -2.92
C ARG A 18 6.20 11.44 -2.94
N MET A 19 5.88 10.88 -1.77
CA MET A 19 5.02 9.69 -1.64
C MET A 19 3.61 9.95 -2.18
N ILE A 20 2.98 11.07 -1.79
CA ILE A 20 1.64 11.45 -2.25
C ILE A 20 1.65 11.66 -3.77
N PHE A 21 2.64 12.39 -4.29
CA PHE A 21 2.80 12.64 -5.72
C PHE A 21 2.97 11.34 -6.50
N PHE A 22 3.82 10.43 -6.02
CA PHE A 22 4.02 9.12 -6.63
C PHE A 22 2.71 8.32 -6.66
N SER A 23 2.02 8.22 -5.52
CA SER A 23 0.78 7.44 -5.40
C SER A 23 -0.32 7.97 -6.32
N LYS A 24 -0.53 9.30 -6.35
CA LYS A 24 -1.50 9.93 -7.25
C LYS A 24 -1.08 9.78 -8.73
N GLY A 25 0.19 10.02 -9.04
CA GLY A 25 0.72 9.96 -10.40
C GLY A 25 0.59 8.57 -11.03
N VAL A 26 0.87 7.50 -10.28
CA VAL A 26 0.70 6.11 -10.74
C VAL A 26 -0.76 5.83 -11.09
N LEU A 27 -1.69 6.15 -10.18
CA LEU A 27 -3.11 5.87 -10.38
C LEU A 27 -3.69 6.67 -11.55
N GLU A 28 -3.41 7.96 -11.62
CA GLU A 28 -3.82 8.83 -12.73
C GLU A 28 -3.27 8.36 -14.08
N THR A 29 -2.04 7.82 -14.10
CA THR A 29 -1.44 7.27 -15.31
C THR A 29 -2.19 6.02 -15.78
N ILE A 30 -2.51 5.09 -14.87
CA ILE A 30 -3.27 3.88 -15.20
C ILE A 30 -4.66 4.25 -15.74
N VAL A 31 -5.34 5.22 -15.12
CA VAL A 31 -6.63 5.72 -15.63
C VAL A 31 -6.50 6.30 -17.04
N LYS A 32 -5.48 7.13 -17.28
CA LYS A 32 -5.25 7.75 -18.60
C LYS A 32 -4.90 6.74 -19.69
N LEU A 33 -4.23 5.64 -19.34
CA LEU A 33 -3.93 4.55 -20.26
C LEU A 33 -5.16 3.70 -20.58
N GLY A 34 -6.25 3.83 -19.81
CA GLY A 34 -7.45 3.00 -19.96
C GLY A 34 -7.20 1.51 -19.71
N TRP A 35 -6.10 1.18 -19.03
CA TRP A 35 -5.71 -0.19 -18.72
C TRP A 35 -6.28 -0.57 -17.35
N ALA A 36 -7.20 -1.52 -17.31
CA ALA A 36 -7.79 -2.05 -16.08
C ALA A 36 -6.96 -3.23 -15.54
N PRO A 37 -6.15 -3.05 -14.48
CA PRO A 37 -5.36 -4.14 -13.93
C PRO A 37 -6.21 -5.07 -13.07
N ASP A 38 -6.00 -6.38 -13.20
CA ASP A 38 -6.60 -7.34 -12.28
C ASP A 38 -6.02 -7.19 -10.87
N ILE A 39 -4.70 -6.93 -10.76
CA ILE A 39 -3.99 -6.78 -9.50
C ILE A 39 -3.04 -5.60 -9.54
N VAL A 40 -3.04 -4.81 -8.46
CA VAL A 40 -2.02 -3.80 -8.16
C VAL A 40 -1.24 -4.25 -6.92
N HIS A 41 0.04 -4.54 -7.11
CA HIS A 41 0.93 -4.92 -6.00
C HIS A 41 1.79 -3.74 -5.54
N CYS A 42 1.45 -3.22 -4.37
CA CYS A 42 2.11 -2.11 -3.71
C CYS A 42 3.26 -2.63 -2.83
N ASN A 43 4.42 -2.00 -2.90
CA ASN A 43 5.61 -2.42 -2.15
C ASN A 43 6.12 -1.28 -1.26
N GLY A 44 6.02 -1.47 0.06
CA GLY A 44 6.62 -0.59 1.06
C GLY A 44 5.93 0.77 1.21
N TRP A 45 6.52 1.60 2.06
CA TRP A 45 5.89 2.84 2.55
C TRP A 45 5.54 3.85 1.44
N MET A 46 6.36 3.96 0.38
CA MET A 46 6.13 4.89 -0.73
C MET A 46 4.81 4.66 -1.49
N THR A 47 4.26 3.44 -1.37
CA THR A 47 3.01 3.03 -2.06
C THR A 47 1.82 2.88 -1.11
N SER A 48 2.00 3.21 0.17
CA SER A 48 1.03 2.97 1.24
C SER A 48 -0.33 3.66 1.07
N LEU A 49 -0.38 4.78 0.33
CA LEU A 49 -1.63 5.50 0.05
C LEU A 49 -2.44 4.87 -1.10
N ILE A 50 -1.81 4.06 -1.95
CA ILE A 50 -2.45 3.48 -3.14
C ILE A 50 -3.64 2.57 -2.75
N PRO A 51 -3.52 1.63 -1.78
CA PRO A 51 -4.65 0.81 -1.36
C PRO A 51 -5.86 1.65 -0.91
N LEU A 52 -5.63 2.65 -0.06
CA LEU A 52 -6.68 3.57 0.40
C LEU A 52 -7.35 4.29 -0.78
N TYR A 53 -6.56 4.88 -1.68
CA TYR A 53 -7.07 5.63 -2.81
C TYR A 53 -7.88 4.76 -3.77
N ILE A 54 -7.42 3.54 -4.04
CA ILE A 54 -8.19 2.57 -4.82
C ILE A 54 -9.53 2.29 -4.13
N ARG A 55 -9.53 2.02 -2.84
CA ARG A 55 -10.73 1.65 -2.08
C ARG A 55 -11.72 2.78 -1.83
N ARG A 56 -11.29 4.03 -1.79
CA ARG A 56 -12.18 5.15 -1.47
C ARG A 56 -12.58 5.96 -2.68
N TYR A 57 -11.63 6.26 -3.55
CA TYR A 57 -11.85 7.17 -4.67
C TYR A 57 -12.00 6.41 -6.00
N TYR A 58 -11.05 5.53 -6.33
CA TYR A 58 -11.02 4.91 -7.66
C TYR A 58 -11.93 3.69 -7.83
N ARG A 59 -12.49 3.11 -6.75
CA ARG A 59 -13.35 1.92 -6.81
C ARG A 59 -14.57 2.05 -7.73
N HIS A 60 -14.99 3.28 -8.02
CA HIS A 60 -16.16 3.56 -8.87
C HIS A 60 -15.78 3.77 -10.35
N THR A 61 -14.48 3.75 -10.66
CA THR A 61 -13.99 3.85 -12.03
C THR A 61 -14.03 2.49 -12.72
N ALA A 62 -14.24 2.49 -14.04
CA ALA A 62 -14.17 1.27 -14.85
C ALA A 62 -12.78 0.59 -14.78
N VAL A 63 -11.74 1.36 -14.49
CA VAL A 63 -10.35 0.90 -14.45
C VAL A 63 -10.06 0.09 -13.19
N PHE A 64 -10.56 0.52 -12.02
CA PHE A 64 -10.20 -0.06 -10.73
C PHE A 64 -11.33 -0.79 -9.99
N GLY A 65 -12.55 -0.79 -10.53
CA GLY A 65 -13.72 -1.32 -9.82
C GLY A 65 -13.62 -2.79 -9.40
N GLN A 66 -12.85 -3.59 -10.15
CA GLN A 66 -12.61 -5.00 -9.85
C GLN A 66 -11.15 -5.30 -9.44
N THR A 67 -10.28 -4.28 -9.43
CA THR A 67 -8.86 -4.45 -9.14
C THR A 67 -8.64 -4.93 -7.71
N LYS A 68 -7.87 -6.01 -7.58
CA LYS A 68 -7.36 -6.48 -6.30
C LYS A 68 -6.08 -5.75 -5.90
N VAL A 69 -5.90 -5.49 -4.61
CA VAL A 69 -4.73 -4.79 -4.10
C VAL A 69 -3.93 -5.68 -3.17
N VAL A 70 -2.67 -5.92 -3.51
CA VAL A 70 -1.71 -6.63 -2.65
C VAL A 70 -0.75 -5.61 -2.06
N TYR A 71 -0.40 -5.74 -0.78
CA TYR A 71 0.57 -4.87 -0.12
C TYR A 71 1.72 -5.67 0.50
N SER A 72 2.97 -5.35 0.12
CA SER A 72 4.17 -5.88 0.78
C SER A 72 4.64 -4.95 1.89
N VAL A 73 4.72 -5.48 3.11
CA VAL A 73 5.31 -4.82 4.27
C VAL A 73 6.80 -5.15 4.34
N HIS A 74 7.62 -4.11 4.47
CA HIS A 74 9.08 -4.20 4.55
C HIS A 74 9.59 -3.56 5.85
N PRO A 75 10.83 -3.84 6.27
CA PRO A 75 11.47 -3.15 7.38
C PRO A 75 11.45 -1.64 7.19
N PRO A 76 11.23 -0.87 8.29
CA PRO A 76 11.28 0.57 8.24
C PRO A 76 12.58 1.08 7.62
N GLN A 77 12.46 2.02 6.69
CA GLN A 77 13.56 2.72 6.06
C GLN A 77 13.93 4.02 6.79
N PHE A 78 13.05 4.52 7.66
CA PHE A 78 13.30 5.70 8.48
C PHE A 78 12.57 5.64 9.84
N ASN A 79 13.10 6.40 10.82
CA ASN A 79 12.50 6.55 12.15
C ASN A 79 12.04 7.99 12.42
N GLU A 80 12.30 8.91 11.49
CA GLU A 80 11.84 10.29 11.55
C GLU A 80 10.34 10.40 11.28
N LYS A 81 9.74 11.49 11.76
CA LYS A 81 8.37 11.84 11.40
C LYS A 81 8.33 12.51 10.05
N LEU A 82 7.30 12.16 9.29
CA LEU A 82 6.90 12.85 8.06
C LEU A 82 6.33 14.25 8.36
N GLY A 83 6.12 15.04 7.31
CA GLY A 83 5.57 16.39 7.43
C GLY A 83 4.22 16.41 8.13
N LYS A 84 4.00 17.43 8.98
CA LYS A 84 2.77 17.58 9.79
C LYS A 84 1.51 17.77 8.94
N ASP A 85 1.69 18.20 7.71
CA ASP A 85 0.68 18.38 6.68
C ASP A 85 0.40 17.10 5.86
N LEU A 86 1.03 15.96 6.19
CA LEU A 86 0.78 14.66 5.55
C LEU A 86 -0.72 14.34 5.48
N VAL A 87 -1.44 14.37 6.60
CA VAL A 87 -2.87 14.03 6.65
C VAL A 87 -3.68 14.96 5.75
N ALA A 88 -3.40 16.26 5.82
CA ALA A 88 -4.08 17.26 5.00
C ALA A 88 -3.82 17.08 3.49
N LYS A 89 -2.57 16.79 3.10
CA LYS A 89 -2.17 16.60 1.69
C LYS A 89 -2.58 15.23 1.12
N ALA A 90 -2.66 14.21 1.99
CA ALA A 90 -3.09 12.87 1.61
C ALA A 90 -4.60 12.79 1.37
N LYS A 91 -5.39 13.66 2.01
CA LYS A 91 -6.84 13.74 1.79
C LYS A 91 -7.16 14.05 0.32
N ILE A 92 -8.04 13.23 -0.25
CA ILE A 92 -8.64 13.43 -1.57
C ILE A 92 -10.16 13.28 -1.45
N GLU A 93 -10.88 13.50 -2.54
CA GLU A 93 -12.32 13.25 -2.57
C GLU A 93 -12.64 11.80 -2.15
N MET A 94 -13.75 11.60 -1.44
CA MET A 94 -14.21 10.32 -0.87
C MET A 94 -13.32 9.69 0.22
N VAL A 95 -12.14 10.24 0.51
CA VAL A 95 -11.32 9.86 1.67
C VAL A 95 -11.73 10.70 2.88
N SER A 96 -12.26 10.03 3.91
CA SER A 96 -12.66 10.66 5.17
C SER A 96 -11.48 10.84 6.12
N GLU A 97 -11.67 11.60 7.20
CA GLU A 97 -10.63 11.77 8.23
C GLU A 97 -10.40 10.49 9.02
N SER A 98 -11.45 9.71 9.28
CA SER A 98 -11.32 8.39 9.91
C SER A 98 -10.49 7.42 9.07
N ASP A 99 -10.54 7.53 7.74
CA ASP A 99 -9.72 6.69 6.88
C ASP A 99 -8.23 6.99 6.99
N LEU A 100 -7.86 8.17 7.51
CA LEU A 100 -6.48 8.63 7.67
C LEU A 100 -6.01 8.65 9.13
N GLU A 101 -6.83 8.17 10.07
CA GLU A 101 -6.59 8.29 11.51
C GLU A 101 -5.24 7.69 11.93
N SER A 102 -4.86 6.54 11.35
CA SER A 102 -3.59 5.89 11.64
C SER A 102 -2.38 6.78 11.35
N LEU A 103 -2.47 7.70 10.38
CA LEU A 103 -1.39 8.60 10.00
C LEU A 103 -1.05 9.67 11.05
N GLY A 104 -1.81 9.78 12.14
CA GLY A 104 -1.58 10.79 13.19
C GLY A 104 -0.20 10.73 13.85
N THR A 105 0.46 9.57 13.88
CA THR A 105 1.84 9.45 14.43
C THR A 105 2.89 10.05 13.51
N LEU A 106 2.59 10.14 12.21
CA LEU A 106 3.49 10.56 11.12
C LEU A 106 4.70 9.65 10.90
N GLU A 107 4.66 8.43 11.44
CA GLU A 107 5.74 7.45 11.36
C GLU A 107 5.52 6.48 10.20
N GLU A 108 6.59 5.82 9.74
CA GLU A 108 6.48 4.79 8.68
C GLU A 108 5.52 3.66 9.08
N LYS A 109 5.45 3.34 10.37
CA LYS A 109 4.53 2.33 10.90
C LYS A 109 3.07 2.63 10.55
N ALA A 110 2.66 3.87 10.70
CA ALA A 110 1.29 4.30 10.39
C ALA A 110 0.95 4.15 8.90
N LEU A 111 1.93 4.33 8.02
CA LEU A 111 1.76 4.11 6.59
C LEU A 111 1.50 2.63 6.28
N HIS A 112 2.25 1.72 6.89
CA HIS A 112 2.01 0.29 6.73
C HIS A 112 0.66 -0.12 7.31
N GLU A 113 0.29 0.36 8.50
CA GLU A 113 -1.02 0.09 9.11
C GLU A 113 -2.18 0.57 8.22
N LEU A 114 -2.05 1.78 7.65
CA LEU A 114 -3.03 2.31 6.70
C LEU A 114 -3.20 1.39 5.47
N ALA A 115 -2.09 0.97 4.88
CA ALA A 115 -2.08 0.17 3.68
C ALA A 115 -2.64 -1.24 3.92
N ILE A 116 -2.26 -1.87 5.05
CA ILE A 116 -2.77 -3.17 5.50
C ILE A 116 -4.29 -3.11 5.64
N ALA A 117 -4.83 -2.06 6.27
CA ALA A 117 -6.27 -1.91 6.48
C ALA A 117 -7.10 -1.77 5.19
N HIS A 118 -6.47 -1.52 4.04
CA HIS A 118 -7.13 -1.27 2.75
C HIS A 118 -6.71 -2.24 1.64
N ALA A 119 -5.82 -3.18 1.92
CA ALA A 119 -5.40 -4.20 0.96
C ALA A 119 -6.36 -5.40 0.96
N ASP A 120 -6.48 -6.09 -0.18
CA ASP A 120 -7.17 -7.39 -0.23
C ASP A 120 -6.25 -8.55 0.18
N ALA A 121 -4.94 -8.34 0.15
CA ALA A 121 -3.97 -9.32 0.57
C ALA A 121 -2.67 -8.65 1.01
N VAL A 122 -1.95 -9.29 1.94
CA VAL A 122 -0.74 -8.72 2.52
C VAL A 122 0.42 -9.72 2.48
N SER A 123 1.58 -9.31 2.01
CA SER A 123 2.81 -10.07 2.18
C SER A 123 3.71 -9.39 3.20
N TYR A 124 4.16 -10.14 4.20
CA TYR A 124 5.02 -9.61 5.25
C TYR A 124 6.44 -10.12 5.04
N GLN A 125 7.42 -9.22 5.01
CA GLN A 125 8.80 -9.67 5.16
C GLN A 125 8.95 -10.31 6.55
N GLU A 126 9.63 -11.46 6.64
CA GLU A 126 9.77 -12.25 7.88
C GLU A 126 10.15 -11.40 9.10
N SER A 127 11.08 -10.47 8.93
CA SER A 127 11.58 -9.60 9.99
C SER A 127 10.59 -8.55 10.53
N VAL A 128 9.41 -8.40 9.92
CA VAL A 128 8.42 -7.39 10.34
C VAL A 128 7.12 -7.98 10.89
N VAL A 129 6.98 -9.30 10.89
CA VAL A 129 5.74 -9.98 11.31
C VAL A 129 5.35 -9.63 12.75
N GLU A 130 6.32 -9.51 13.66
CA GLU A 130 6.04 -9.13 15.06
C GLU A 130 5.56 -7.68 15.20
N ALA A 131 6.06 -6.77 14.35
CA ALA A 131 5.72 -5.35 14.39
C ALA A 131 4.36 -5.04 13.75
N TYR A 132 3.94 -5.88 12.80
CA TYR A 132 2.68 -5.77 12.07
C TYR A 132 1.97 -7.13 12.08
N PRO A 133 1.48 -7.58 13.25
CA PRO A 133 0.75 -8.84 13.31
C PRO A 133 -0.47 -8.77 12.42
N HIS A 134 -0.75 -9.85 11.70
CA HIS A 134 -1.91 -9.94 10.86
C HIS A 134 -3.18 -10.04 11.73
N LEU A 135 -4.06 -9.04 11.63
CA LEU A 135 -5.20 -8.90 12.54
C LEU A 135 -6.49 -9.53 12.00
N ASP A 136 -6.69 -9.52 10.68
CA ASP A 136 -7.92 -9.99 10.05
C ASP A 136 -7.69 -11.33 9.33
N PRO A 137 -8.08 -12.47 9.92
CA PRO A 137 -7.86 -13.78 9.31
C PRO A 137 -8.62 -13.98 7.99
N ALA A 138 -9.58 -13.11 7.64
CA ALA A 138 -10.27 -13.17 6.35
C ALA A 138 -9.47 -12.57 5.20
N VAL A 139 -8.41 -11.79 5.48
CA VAL A 139 -7.54 -11.19 4.47
C VAL A 139 -6.40 -12.17 4.15
N PRO A 140 -6.28 -12.69 2.91
CA PRO A 140 -5.17 -13.53 2.51
C PRO A 140 -3.81 -12.89 2.84
N HIS A 141 -2.92 -13.66 3.45
CA HIS A 141 -1.56 -13.19 3.70
C HIS A 141 -0.51 -14.26 3.48
N THR A 142 0.74 -13.82 3.36
CA THR A 142 1.92 -14.68 3.30
C THR A 142 3.09 -14.03 4.03
N VAL A 143 4.08 -14.84 4.41
CA VAL A 143 5.35 -14.36 4.95
C VAL A 143 6.46 -14.74 3.98
N PHE A 144 7.27 -13.77 3.58
CA PHE A 144 8.37 -13.99 2.66
C PHE A 144 9.73 -13.63 3.27
N SER A 145 10.74 -14.35 2.82
CA SER A 145 12.16 -14.10 3.02
C SER A 145 12.87 -14.24 1.67
N TYR A 146 14.18 -13.94 1.61
CA TYR A 146 14.94 -14.15 0.38
C TYR A 146 14.98 -15.63 -0.06
N GLY A 147 14.79 -16.57 0.87
CA GLY A 147 14.83 -18.01 0.58
C GLY A 147 13.56 -18.56 -0.06
N ASN A 148 12.41 -17.92 0.13
CA ASN A 148 11.11 -18.41 -0.34
C ASN A 148 10.30 -17.37 -1.13
N LEU A 149 10.92 -16.26 -1.54
CA LEU A 149 10.24 -15.10 -2.13
C LEU A 149 9.27 -15.48 -3.25
N VAL A 150 9.72 -16.35 -4.17
CA VAL A 150 8.94 -16.78 -5.33
C VAL A 150 7.74 -17.61 -4.90
N GLU A 151 7.98 -18.63 -4.07
CA GLU A 151 6.95 -19.56 -3.59
C GLU A 151 5.88 -18.85 -2.76
N ALA A 152 6.31 -17.97 -1.84
CA ALA A 152 5.43 -17.21 -0.97
C ALA A 152 4.47 -16.32 -1.75
N HIS A 153 4.98 -15.61 -2.76
CA HIS A 153 4.15 -14.75 -3.61
C HIS A 153 3.29 -15.58 -4.57
N GLN A 154 3.84 -16.63 -5.18
CA GLN A 154 3.07 -17.50 -6.08
C GLN A 154 1.84 -18.07 -5.37
N GLY A 155 1.99 -18.60 -4.15
CA GLY A 155 0.86 -19.10 -3.36
C GLY A 155 -0.17 -18.01 -3.04
N LEU A 156 0.29 -16.81 -2.67
CA LEU A 156 -0.61 -15.67 -2.42
C LEU A 156 -1.42 -15.29 -3.67
N TYR A 157 -0.76 -15.18 -4.83
CA TYR A 157 -1.41 -14.83 -6.09
C TYR A 157 -2.40 -15.89 -6.56
N GLN A 158 -2.06 -17.18 -6.41
CA GLN A 158 -2.99 -18.27 -6.73
C GLN A 158 -4.27 -18.17 -5.89
N ASN A 159 -4.16 -17.90 -4.59
CA ASN A 159 -5.31 -17.73 -3.71
C ASN A 159 -6.20 -16.55 -4.14
N ILE A 160 -5.59 -15.41 -4.49
CA ILE A 160 -6.33 -14.21 -4.91
C ILE A 160 -7.07 -14.48 -6.23
N LEU A 161 -6.40 -15.06 -7.22
CA LEU A 161 -6.98 -15.30 -8.55
C LEU A 161 -8.07 -16.39 -8.53
N GLN A 162 -7.95 -17.37 -7.65
CA GLN A 162 -8.99 -18.39 -7.46
C GLN A 162 -10.27 -17.76 -6.87
N ALA A 163 -10.15 -16.90 -5.85
CA ALA A 163 -11.29 -16.19 -5.28
C ALA A 163 -12.02 -15.30 -6.31
N VAL A 164 -11.29 -14.69 -7.25
CA VAL A 164 -11.87 -13.93 -8.37
C VAL A 164 -12.68 -14.85 -9.30
N SER A 165 -12.14 -16.02 -9.64
CA SER A 165 -12.79 -16.98 -10.54
C SER A 165 -14.11 -17.52 -9.96
N GLU A 166 -14.18 -17.73 -8.64
CA GLU A 166 -15.40 -18.20 -7.96
C GLU A 166 -16.49 -17.13 -7.93
N THR A 167 -16.12 -15.85 -7.79
CA THR A 167 -17.07 -14.71 -7.77
C THR A 167 -17.69 -14.44 -9.15
N VAL A 168 -16.98 -14.74 -10.24
CA VAL A 168 -17.47 -14.55 -11.61
C VAL A 168 -18.44 -15.67 -12.05
N ASN A 169 -18.35 -16.85 -11.43
CA ASN A 169 -19.16 -18.02 -11.79
C ASN A 169 -20.41 -18.21 -10.90
N SER A 170 -20.66 -17.31 -9.95
CA SER A 170 -21.84 -17.29 -9.05
C SER A 170 -22.83 -16.21 -9.44
#